data_AF-A0A3P7LE63-F1
#
_entry.id   AF-A0A3P7LE63-F1
#
_cell.length_a   1.000
_cell.length_b   1.000
_cell.length_c   1.000
_cell.angle_alpha   90.00
_cell.angle_beta   90.00
_cell.angle_gamma   90.00
#
_symmetry.space_group_name_H-M   'P 1'
#
loop_
_entity.id
_entity.type
_entity.pdbx_description
1 polymer ?
#
loop_
_entity_poly.entity_id
_entity_poly.type
_entity_poly.pdbx_seq_one_letter_code
_entity_poly.pdbx_strand_id
1 'polypeptide(L)'
;MFTFPFRKVQKVLLDSSRDSNSPFLGLAFKLEASRYGQLTYTRVYQGCLKRGDSLKNTRTGRRLRVPRLGRMNVDTFEDLEAVYAGDIAALFGVDCSSGDTLVAVNSPMEKCSMESMFIPESVVSMSITPVDKHNVDAFSKGLARFTKEDPTFRLKHDVESGQALVSGMGELHLEIYAQRLAREYNAPCILGKPKVAFRETLLEPVEFDYLHKKQSGGAGQFGRVTGILEPLPAEMNTQVQFSDETVGTNIPKNYVPAIETGFRNICEKGGCLCGAKV
;
A
#
# COMPACT_ATOMS: atom_id res chain seq x y z
N MET A 1 17.36 17.48 7.92
CA MET A 1 16.55 17.88 6.74
C MET A 1 17.30 17.42 5.50
N PHE A 2 17.09 16.17 5.06
CA PHE A 2 17.80 15.60 3.91
C PHE A 2 16.97 15.79 2.63
N THR A 3 17.17 16.91 1.96
CA THR A 3 16.69 17.15 0.60
C THR A 3 17.60 16.38 -0.37
N PHE A 4 17.13 15.24 -0.85
CA PHE A 4 17.78 14.57 -1.98
C PHE A 4 17.62 15.46 -3.23
N PRO A 5 18.72 15.79 -3.93
CA PRO A 5 18.66 16.63 -5.11
C PRO A 5 17.93 15.88 -6.23
N PHE A 6 16.95 16.54 -6.84
CA PHE A 6 16.26 16.06 -8.03
C PHE A 6 17.28 15.56 -9.06
N ARG A 7 17.29 14.25 -9.34
CA ARG A 7 18.06 13.68 -10.45
C ARG A 7 17.65 14.40 -11.73
N LYS A 8 18.60 15.05 -12.42
CA LYS A 8 18.36 15.64 -13.75
C LYS A 8 17.83 14.53 -14.67
N VAL A 9 16.62 14.72 -15.19
CA VAL A 9 16.02 13.84 -16.19
C VAL A 9 16.76 14.08 -17.50
N GLN A 10 17.63 13.16 -17.88
CA GLN A 10 18.32 13.18 -19.17
C GLN A 10 17.44 12.45 -20.19
N LYS A 11 16.97 13.18 -21.20
CA LYS A 11 16.25 12.56 -22.33
C LYS A 11 17.25 11.81 -23.19
N VAL A 12 16.97 10.53 -23.43
CA VAL A 12 17.77 9.67 -24.32
C VAL A 12 16.99 9.53 -25.62
N LEU A 13 17.63 9.81 -26.75
CA LEU A 13 17.05 9.53 -28.07
C LEU A 13 17.06 8.02 -28.29
N LEU A 14 15.88 7.47 -28.57
CA LEU A 14 15.70 6.06 -28.88
C LEU A 14 15.83 5.85 -30.38
N ASP A 15 16.39 4.71 -30.75
CA ASP A 15 16.46 4.27 -32.14
C ASP A 15 15.21 3.46 -32.49
N SER A 16 14.48 3.90 -33.51
CA SER A 16 13.25 3.26 -34.00
C SER A 16 13.51 2.23 -35.10
N SER A 17 14.78 1.97 -35.45
CA SER A 17 15.16 0.93 -36.39
C SER A 17 14.62 -0.44 -35.92
N ARG A 18 14.11 -1.24 -36.86
CA ARG A 18 13.60 -2.60 -36.59
C ARG A 18 14.75 -3.62 -36.55
N ASP A 19 15.84 -3.26 -35.90
CA ASP A 19 17.07 -4.04 -35.88
C ASP A 19 17.36 -4.61 -34.48
N SER A 20 18.10 -5.71 -34.44
CA SER A 20 18.55 -6.34 -33.19
C SER A 20 19.83 -5.71 -32.61
N ASN A 21 20.37 -4.67 -33.25
CA ASN A 21 21.64 -4.05 -32.84
C ASN A 21 21.46 -3.15 -31.61
N SER A 22 20.27 -2.60 -31.45
CA SER A 22 19.90 -1.73 -30.34
C SER A 22 19.36 -2.53 -29.15
N PRO A 23 19.69 -2.15 -27.89
CA PRO A 23 19.17 -2.81 -26.71
C PRO A 23 17.64 -2.74 -26.61
N PHE A 24 17.01 -3.81 -26.11
CA PHE A 24 15.55 -3.86 -25.97
C PHE A 24 15.04 -2.88 -24.90
N LEU A 25 14.02 -2.12 -25.26
CA LEU A 25 13.22 -1.27 -24.38
C LEU A 25 11.74 -1.42 -24.71
N GLY A 26 10.94 -1.78 -23.72
CA GLY A 26 9.49 -1.89 -23.83
C GLY A 26 8.76 -1.30 -22.63
N LEU A 27 7.53 -0.83 -22.86
CA LEU A 27 6.62 -0.33 -21.83
C LEU A 27 5.43 -1.29 -21.68
N ALA A 28 5.23 -1.83 -20.49
CA ALA A 28 4.01 -2.57 -20.16
C ALA A 28 2.89 -1.57 -19.84
N PHE A 29 1.79 -1.60 -20.59
CA PHE A 29 0.71 -0.61 -20.42
C PHE A 29 -0.65 -1.24 -20.06
N LYS A 30 -0.86 -2.51 -20.37
CA LYS A 30 -2.09 -3.23 -20.01
C LYS A 30 -1.74 -4.62 -19.51
N LEU A 31 -2.41 -5.02 -18.44
CA LEU A 31 -2.30 -6.36 -17.86
C LEU A 31 -3.63 -7.04 -18.01
N GLU A 32 -3.59 -8.32 -18.37
CA GLU A 32 -4.77 -9.14 -18.52
C GLU A 32 -4.61 -10.50 -17.85
N ALA A 33 -5.74 -10.93 -17.34
CA ALA A 33 -5.92 -12.15 -16.61
C ALA A 33 -6.45 -13.27 -17.50
N SER A 34 -5.57 -14.10 -18.09
CA SER A 34 -6.04 -15.29 -18.79
C SER A 34 -6.04 -16.52 -17.88
N ARG A 35 -6.82 -17.54 -18.26
CA ARG A 35 -6.85 -18.86 -17.59
C ARG A 35 -5.47 -19.52 -17.59
N TYR A 36 -4.67 -19.21 -18.60
CA TYR A 36 -3.34 -19.80 -18.76
C TYR A 36 -2.27 -19.06 -17.94
N GLY A 37 -2.51 -17.81 -17.53
CA GLY A 37 -1.55 -17.00 -16.79
C GLY A 37 -1.75 -15.50 -17.01
N GLN A 38 -0.83 -14.71 -16.46
CA GLN A 38 -0.80 -13.26 -16.66
C GLN A 38 -0.27 -12.94 -18.06
N LEU A 39 -1.09 -12.20 -18.83
CA LEU A 39 -0.75 -11.59 -20.11
C LEU A 39 -0.37 -10.14 -19.87
N THR A 40 0.79 -9.74 -20.39
CA THR A 40 1.29 -8.37 -20.28
C THR A 40 1.42 -7.78 -21.67
N TYR A 41 0.60 -6.79 -21.99
CA TYR A 41 0.71 -6.04 -23.23
C TYR A 41 1.84 -5.03 -23.09
N THR A 42 2.84 -5.21 -23.95
CA THR A 42 4.06 -4.40 -23.99
C THR A 42 4.16 -3.73 -25.34
N ARG A 43 4.38 -2.41 -25.34
CA ARG A 43 4.78 -1.68 -26.54
C ARG A 43 6.30 -1.66 -26.61
N VAL A 44 6.86 -2.13 -27.72
CA VAL A 44 8.31 -2.13 -27.95
C VAL A 44 8.72 -0.81 -28.58
N TYR A 45 9.68 -0.11 -27.97
CA TYR A 45 10.17 1.17 -28.46
C TYR A 45 11.49 1.06 -29.22
N GLN A 46 12.39 0.20 -28.75
CA GLN A 46 13.71 0.01 -29.33
C GLN A 46 14.14 -1.45 -29.20
N GLY A 47 14.89 -1.93 -30.19
CA GLY A 47 15.47 -3.26 -30.21
C GLY A 47 14.49 -4.36 -30.62
N CYS A 48 14.89 -5.59 -30.32
CA CYS A 48 14.16 -6.81 -30.67
C CYS A 48 14.05 -7.70 -29.43
N LEU A 49 12.86 -8.31 -29.23
CA LEU A 49 12.64 -9.31 -28.19
C LEU A 49 12.31 -10.64 -28.84
N LYS A 50 13.08 -11.68 -28.49
CA LYS A 50 12.88 -13.04 -28.99
C LYS A 50 12.29 -13.94 -27.92
N ARG A 51 11.64 -15.00 -28.37
CA ARG A 51 11.09 -16.04 -27.48
C ARG A 51 12.21 -16.66 -26.65
N GLY A 52 12.05 -16.69 -25.33
CA GLY A 52 13.00 -17.25 -24.38
C GLY A 52 13.96 -16.23 -23.75
N ASP A 53 13.95 -14.98 -24.22
CA ASP A 53 14.81 -13.93 -23.70
C ASP A 53 14.48 -13.58 -22.24
N SER A 54 15.49 -13.05 -21.56
CA SER A 54 15.36 -12.54 -20.20
C SER A 54 15.34 -11.02 -20.22
N LEU A 55 14.33 -10.46 -19.56
CA LEU A 55 14.12 -9.04 -19.34
C LEU A 55 14.38 -8.69 -17.88
N LYS A 56 14.54 -7.39 -17.62
CA LYS A 56 14.62 -6.82 -16.28
C LYS A 56 13.60 -5.70 -16.18
N ASN A 57 12.85 -5.70 -15.08
CA ASN A 57 11.99 -4.58 -14.73
C ASN A 57 12.84 -3.50 -14.06
N THR A 58 12.83 -2.30 -14.61
CA THR A 58 13.66 -1.18 -14.15
C THR A 58 13.23 -0.63 -12.78
N ARG A 59 11.92 -0.64 -12.49
CA ARG A 59 11.37 -0.17 -11.21
C ARG A 59 11.64 -1.15 -10.08
N THR A 60 11.41 -2.44 -10.31
CA THR A 60 11.54 -3.47 -9.26
C THR A 60 12.91 -4.14 -9.23
N GLY A 61 13.71 -3.97 -10.28
CA GLY A 61 15.02 -4.64 -10.46
C GLY A 61 14.93 -6.14 -10.75
N ARG A 62 13.72 -6.72 -10.79
CA ARG A 62 13.51 -8.16 -10.95
C ARG A 62 13.81 -8.62 -12.38
N ARG A 63 14.49 -9.76 -12.48
CA ARG A 63 14.71 -10.46 -13.76
C ARG A 63 13.47 -11.31 -14.07
N LEU A 64 12.98 -11.21 -15.30
CA LEU A 64 11.78 -11.84 -15.80
C LEU A 64 12.14 -12.61 -17.07
N ARG A 65 11.71 -13.86 -17.19
CA ARG A 65 11.93 -14.65 -18.40
C ARG A 65 10.67 -14.58 -19.25
N VAL A 66 10.83 -14.44 -20.57
CA VAL A 66 9.72 -14.41 -21.52
C VAL A 66 9.61 -15.77 -22.21
N PRO A 67 8.82 -16.72 -21.67
CA PRO A 67 8.68 -18.05 -22.27
C PRO A 67 7.98 -18.02 -23.62
N ARG A 68 6.95 -17.18 -23.75
CA ARG A 68 6.13 -17.02 -24.96
C ARG A 68 5.79 -15.55 -25.15
N LEU A 69 5.80 -15.13 -26.41
CA LEU A 69 5.37 -13.82 -26.85
C LEU A 69 4.58 -13.97 -28.14
N GLY A 70 3.67 -13.06 -28.40
CA GLY A 70 2.79 -13.14 -29.56
C GLY A 70 1.96 -11.88 -29.77
N ARG A 71 1.05 -11.95 -30.73
CA ARG A 71 0.03 -10.93 -30.98
C ARG A 71 -1.34 -11.48 -30.59
N MET A 72 -2.17 -10.60 -30.06
CA MET A 72 -3.55 -10.90 -29.74
C MET A 72 -4.45 -10.37 -30.85
N ASN A 73 -5.14 -11.28 -31.54
CA ASN A 73 -6.12 -10.97 -32.57
C ASN A 73 -7.52 -11.26 -32.03
N VAL A 74 -8.15 -10.24 -31.42
CA VAL A 74 -9.45 -10.34 -30.74
C VAL A 74 -9.40 -11.35 -29.59
N ASP A 75 -9.59 -12.64 -29.88
CA ASP A 75 -9.56 -13.75 -28.93
C ASP A 75 -8.48 -14.80 -29.25
N THR A 76 -7.86 -14.75 -30.43
CA THR A 76 -6.84 -15.72 -30.85
C THR A 76 -5.44 -15.21 -30.56
N PHE A 77 -4.64 -16.05 -29.91
CA PHE A 77 -3.23 -15.78 -29.65
C PHE A 77 -2.38 -16.33 -30.80
N GLU A 78 -1.67 -15.45 -31.50
CA GLU A 78 -0.72 -15.79 -32.55
C GLU A 78 0.70 -15.78 -31.97
N ASP A 79 1.33 -16.95 -31.84
CA ASP A 79 2.71 -17.07 -31.37
C ASP A 79 3.68 -16.46 -32.39
N LEU A 80 4.55 -15.56 -31.93
CA LEU A 80 5.62 -14.99 -32.74
C LEU A 80 6.99 -15.38 -32.18
N GLU A 81 7.97 -15.55 -33.06
CA GLU A 81 9.35 -15.84 -32.65
C GLU A 81 10.07 -14.61 -32.13
N ALA A 82 9.80 -13.46 -32.73
CA ALA A 82 10.42 -12.18 -32.43
C ALA A 82 9.45 -11.01 -32.63
N VAL A 83 9.61 -9.97 -31.82
CA VAL A 83 8.91 -8.69 -31.95
C VAL A 83 9.93 -7.55 -32.01
N TYR A 84 9.62 -6.52 -32.79
CA TYR A 84 10.54 -5.44 -33.11
C TYR A 84 10.01 -4.10 -32.59
N ALA A 85 10.88 -3.08 -32.59
CA ALA A 85 10.49 -1.69 -32.34
C ALA A 85 9.24 -1.28 -33.14
N GLY A 86 8.28 -0.65 -32.44
CA GLY A 86 6.99 -0.23 -32.97
C GLY A 86 5.84 -1.21 -32.76
N ASP A 87 6.12 -2.50 -32.53
CA ASP A 87 5.09 -3.51 -32.35
C ASP A 87 4.47 -3.49 -30.93
N ILE A 88 3.19 -3.87 -30.84
CA ILE A 88 2.52 -4.21 -29.58
C ILE A 88 2.53 -5.73 -29.44
N ALA A 89 3.17 -6.21 -28.39
CA ALA A 89 3.33 -7.63 -28.11
C ALA A 89 2.63 -8.02 -26.81
N ALA A 90 2.00 -9.18 -26.79
CA ALA A 90 1.51 -9.82 -25.58
C ALA A 90 2.59 -10.78 -25.06
N LEU A 91 3.06 -10.53 -23.84
CA LEU A 91 4.05 -11.36 -23.16
C LEU A 91 3.35 -12.26 -22.14
N PHE A 92 3.73 -13.52 -22.11
CA PHE A 92 3.15 -14.50 -21.21
C PHE A 92 4.07 -14.78 -20.02
N GLY A 93 3.54 -14.81 -18.79
CA GLY A 93 4.31 -15.19 -17.61
C GLY A 93 5.28 -14.11 -17.11
N VAL A 94 5.08 -12.87 -17.54
CA VAL A 94 5.87 -11.70 -17.11
C VAL A 94 5.11 -10.97 -16.00
N ASP A 95 5.57 -11.11 -14.75
CA ASP A 95 5.00 -10.37 -13.61
C ASP A 95 5.52 -8.92 -13.60
N CYS A 96 4.64 -7.99 -13.96
CA CYS A 96 4.87 -6.55 -13.86
C CYS A 96 3.57 -5.82 -13.51
N SER A 97 3.70 -4.52 -13.24
CA SER A 97 2.58 -3.59 -13.05
C SER A 97 2.38 -2.75 -14.32
N SER A 98 1.17 -2.24 -14.52
CA SER A 98 0.89 -1.27 -15.58
C SER A 98 1.78 -0.02 -15.41
N GLY A 99 2.43 0.40 -16.48
CA GLY A 99 3.39 1.51 -16.48
C GLY A 99 4.86 1.11 -16.26
N ASP A 100 5.15 -0.19 -16.06
CA ASP A 100 6.54 -0.64 -15.87
C ASP A 100 7.35 -0.64 -17.16
N THR A 101 8.61 -0.22 -17.06
CA THR A 101 9.57 -0.29 -18.17
C THR A 101 10.39 -1.58 -18.08
N LEU A 102 10.38 -2.35 -19.17
CA LEU A 102 11.10 -3.60 -19.35
C LEU A 102 12.31 -3.37 -20.26
N VAL A 103 13.47 -3.86 -19.83
CA VAL A 103 14.74 -3.71 -20.57
C VAL A 103 15.46 -5.05 -20.71
N ALA A 104 16.33 -5.18 -21.71
CA ALA A 104 17.24 -6.32 -21.79
C ALA A 104 18.16 -6.39 -20.55
N VAL A 105 18.47 -7.61 -20.10
CA VAL A 105 19.41 -7.84 -18.99
C VAL A 105 20.83 -7.44 -19.41
N ASN A 106 21.61 -6.84 -18.50
CA ASN A 106 22.98 -6.38 -18.73
C ASN A 106 23.11 -5.30 -19.81
N SER A 107 22.04 -4.51 -20.02
CA SER A 107 22.00 -3.41 -20.99
C SER A 107 22.42 -2.09 -20.34
N PRO A 108 23.05 -1.15 -21.08
CA PRO A 108 23.23 0.23 -20.60
C PRO A 108 21.92 0.93 -20.25
N MET A 109 20.78 0.44 -20.78
CA MET A 109 19.43 0.96 -20.51
C MET A 109 18.84 0.53 -19.17
N GLU A 110 19.54 -0.25 -18.34
CA GLU A 110 19.04 -0.67 -17.02
C GLU A 110 18.66 0.49 -16.08
N LYS A 111 19.21 1.69 -16.34
CA LYS A 111 18.92 2.90 -15.58
C LYS A 111 17.85 3.79 -16.21
N CYS A 112 17.35 3.42 -17.39
CA CYS A 112 16.32 4.17 -18.11
C CYS A 112 14.94 3.73 -17.62
N SER A 113 14.12 4.70 -17.21
CA SER A 113 12.69 4.49 -16.96
C SER A 113 11.93 5.35 -17.95
N MET A 114 10.84 4.82 -18.50
CA MET A 114 9.89 5.62 -19.26
C MET A 114 9.16 6.61 -18.33
N GLU A 115 8.54 7.61 -18.95
CA GLU A 115 7.74 8.60 -18.24
C GLU A 115 6.59 7.92 -17.49
N SER A 116 6.34 8.38 -16.26
CA SER A 116 5.23 7.86 -15.46
C SER A 116 3.90 8.30 -16.05
N MET A 117 2.95 7.38 -16.13
CA MET A 117 1.56 7.71 -16.42
C MET A 117 1.00 8.67 -15.37
N PHE A 118 0.26 9.70 -15.81
CA PHE A 118 -0.49 10.55 -14.90
C PHE A 118 -1.67 9.77 -14.33
N ILE A 119 -1.67 9.54 -13.02
CA ILE A 119 -2.73 8.82 -12.31
C ILE A 119 -3.52 9.87 -11.52
N PRO A 120 -4.81 10.08 -11.83
CA PRO A 120 -5.64 11.04 -11.08
C PRO A 120 -5.84 10.57 -9.63
N GLU A 121 -6.13 11.52 -8.74
CA GLU A 121 -6.49 11.20 -7.36
C GLU A 121 -7.88 10.55 -7.29
N SER A 122 -8.02 9.54 -6.44
CA SER A 122 -9.29 8.87 -6.20
C SER A 122 -10.29 9.79 -5.50
N VAL A 123 -11.53 9.80 -5.95
CA VAL A 123 -12.59 10.70 -5.46
C VAL A 123 -13.41 10.04 -4.34
N VAL A 124 -13.59 8.71 -4.39
CA VAL A 124 -14.43 7.97 -3.45
C VAL A 124 -13.61 6.91 -2.72
N SER A 125 -13.84 6.78 -1.41
CA SER A 125 -13.28 5.72 -0.58
C SER A 125 -14.39 4.98 0.16
N MET A 126 -14.39 3.65 0.09
CA MET A 126 -15.36 2.77 0.74
C MET A 126 -14.65 1.69 1.54
N SER A 127 -15.27 1.21 2.61
CA SER A 127 -14.83 -0.01 3.28
C SER A 127 -15.24 -1.21 2.43
N ILE A 128 -14.35 -2.19 2.33
CA ILE A 128 -14.64 -3.46 1.65
C ILE A 128 -14.41 -4.61 2.63
N THR A 129 -15.36 -5.53 2.70
CA THR A 129 -15.25 -6.70 3.58
C THR A 129 -15.80 -7.92 2.87
N PRO A 130 -15.08 -9.07 2.86
CA PRO A 130 -15.62 -10.30 2.30
C PRO A 130 -16.82 -10.77 3.14
N VAL A 131 -17.84 -11.33 2.49
CA VAL A 131 -19.02 -11.89 3.19
C VAL A 131 -18.60 -13.08 4.06
N ASP A 132 -17.77 -13.96 3.49
CA ASP A 132 -17.34 -15.19 4.14
C ASP A 132 -15.85 -15.14 4.50
N LYS A 133 -15.54 -15.54 5.74
CA LYS A 133 -14.14 -15.63 6.23
C LYS A 133 -13.34 -16.72 5.51
N HIS A 134 -13.99 -17.72 4.94
CA HIS A 134 -13.31 -18.79 4.19
C HIS A 134 -12.70 -18.29 2.86
N ASN A 135 -13.24 -17.20 2.30
CA ASN A 135 -12.83 -16.67 1.00
C ASN A 135 -11.80 -15.52 1.10
N VAL A 136 -11.24 -15.28 2.30
CA VAL A 136 -10.30 -14.17 2.55
C VAL A 136 -9.04 -14.27 1.69
N ASP A 137 -8.56 -15.49 1.43
CA ASP A 137 -7.35 -15.71 0.63
C ASP A 137 -7.59 -15.40 -0.87
N ALA A 138 -8.74 -15.83 -1.41
CA ALA A 138 -9.17 -15.50 -2.77
C ALA A 138 -9.43 -13.99 -2.93
N PHE A 139 -10.07 -13.37 -1.93
CA PHE A 139 -10.31 -11.93 -1.87
C PHE A 139 -9.01 -11.12 -1.91
N SER A 140 -8.03 -11.51 -1.08
CA SER A 140 -6.74 -10.83 -1.01
C SER A 140 -5.94 -10.96 -2.31
N LYS A 141 -5.98 -12.15 -2.93
CA LYS A 141 -5.38 -12.41 -4.25
C LYS A 141 -6.03 -11.58 -5.36
N GLY A 142 -7.37 -11.48 -5.36
CA GLY A 142 -8.11 -10.67 -6.32
C GLY A 142 -7.80 -9.18 -6.21
N LEU A 143 -7.84 -8.63 -4.99
CA LEU A 143 -7.51 -7.22 -4.74
C LEU A 143 -6.07 -6.89 -5.13
N ALA A 144 -5.10 -7.72 -4.74
CA ALA A 144 -3.70 -7.52 -5.09
C ALA A 144 -3.48 -7.49 -6.61
N ARG A 145 -4.30 -8.23 -7.36
CA ARG A 145 -4.26 -8.22 -8.83
C ARG A 145 -4.89 -6.97 -9.41
N PHE A 146 -6.06 -6.57 -8.93
CA PHE A 146 -6.73 -5.36 -9.43
C PHE A 146 -5.89 -4.11 -9.20
N THR A 147 -5.19 -4.01 -8.06
CA THR A 147 -4.22 -2.93 -7.80
C THR A 147 -3.03 -2.93 -8.76
N LYS A 148 -2.63 -4.10 -9.30
CA LYS A 148 -1.58 -4.17 -10.33
C LYS A 148 -2.09 -3.80 -11.71
N GLU A 149 -3.33 -4.21 -12.03
CA GLU A 149 -4.02 -3.97 -13.30
C GLU A 149 -4.31 -2.48 -13.51
N ASP A 150 -4.92 -1.84 -12.51
CA ASP A 150 -5.33 -0.44 -12.54
C ASP A 150 -4.71 0.36 -11.38
N PRO A 151 -3.82 1.33 -11.65
CA PRO A 151 -3.22 2.17 -10.60
C PRO A 151 -4.18 3.20 -9.99
N THR A 152 -5.36 3.42 -10.58
CA THR A 152 -6.41 4.28 -10.00
C THR A 152 -7.15 3.58 -8.86
N PHE A 153 -7.15 2.25 -8.85
CA PHE A 153 -7.71 1.44 -7.77
C PHE A 153 -6.67 1.26 -6.66
N ARG A 154 -6.92 1.86 -5.49
CA ARG A 154 -5.99 1.82 -4.37
C ARG A 154 -6.59 1.08 -3.19
N LEU A 155 -5.83 0.13 -2.65
CA LEU A 155 -6.14 -0.56 -1.42
C LEU A 155 -5.31 0.05 -0.28
N LYS A 156 -5.98 0.49 0.79
CA LYS A 156 -5.36 0.97 2.02
C LYS A 156 -5.94 0.21 3.20
N HIS A 157 -5.08 -0.27 4.09
CA HIS A 157 -5.52 -0.78 5.39
C HIS A 157 -5.51 0.36 6.39
N ASP A 158 -6.65 0.64 7.01
CA ASP A 158 -6.71 1.62 8.09
C ASP A 158 -6.32 0.95 9.42
N VAL A 159 -5.30 1.50 10.08
CA VAL A 159 -4.71 0.92 11.30
C VAL A 159 -5.63 1.16 12.50
N GLU A 160 -6.43 2.23 12.48
CA GLU A 160 -7.29 2.59 13.62
C GLU A 160 -8.61 1.83 13.61
N SER A 161 -9.29 1.76 12.46
CA SER A 161 -10.53 0.99 12.34
C SER A 161 -10.30 -0.51 12.10
N GLY A 162 -9.09 -0.92 11.69
CA GLY A 162 -8.78 -2.29 11.27
C GLY A 162 -9.49 -2.71 9.98
N GLN A 163 -10.03 -1.76 9.22
CA GLN A 163 -10.78 -2.03 7.99
C GLN A 163 -9.89 -1.90 6.75
N ALA A 164 -10.19 -2.72 5.74
CA ALA A 164 -9.69 -2.52 4.39
C ALA A 164 -10.53 -1.45 3.68
N LEU A 165 -9.87 -0.40 3.22
CA LEU A 165 -10.45 0.70 2.46
C LEU A 165 -10.00 0.59 1.00
N VAL A 166 -10.97 0.70 0.10
CA VAL A 166 -10.73 0.78 -1.35
C VAL A 166 -11.10 2.16 -1.84
N SER A 167 -10.18 2.75 -2.59
CA SER A 167 -10.35 4.08 -3.19
C SER A 167 -10.36 3.96 -4.70
N GLY A 168 -11.26 4.69 -5.35
CA GLY A 168 -11.43 4.68 -6.80
C GLY A 168 -11.95 6.01 -7.34
N MET A 169 -12.15 6.08 -8.66
CA MET A 169 -12.61 7.30 -9.33
C MET A 169 -14.10 7.61 -9.09
N GLY A 170 -14.91 6.63 -8.69
CA GLY A 170 -16.32 6.81 -8.41
C GLY A 170 -16.96 5.57 -7.80
N GLU A 171 -18.23 5.66 -7.45
CA GLU A 171 -18.99 4.55 -6.84
C GLU A 171 -19.15 3.36 -7.81
N LEU A 172 -19.55 3.64 -9.06
CA LEU A 172 -19.68 2.63 -10.12
C LEU A 172 -18.37 1.86 -10.35
N HIS A 173 -17.23 2.54 -10.24
CA HIS A 173 -15.92 1.92 -10.37
C HIS A 173 -15.73 0.83 -9.32
N LEU A 174 -16.01 1.15 -8.04
CA LEU A 174 -15.88 0.21 -6.93
C LEU A 174 -16.91 -0.91 -7.01
N GLU A 175 -18.13 -0.62 -7.46
CA GLU A 175 -19.18 -1.61 -7.63
C GLU A 175 -18.83 -2.67 -8.68
N ILE A 176 -18.32 -2.25 -9.84
CA ILE A 176 -17.87 -3.18 -10.90
C ILE A 176 -16.75 -4.07 -10.37
N TYR A 177 -15.79 -3.53 -9.60
CA TYR A 177 -14.72 -4.34 -9.00
C TYR A 177 -15.25 -5.34 -7.97
N ALA A 178 -16.24 -4.96 -7.15
CA ALA A 178 -16.90 -5.89 -6.23
C ALA A 178 -17.60 -7.04 -6.97
N GLN A 179 -18.30 -6.73 -8.08
CA GLN A 179 -18.91 -7.75 -8.93
C GLN A 179 -17.87 -8.65 -9.61
N ARG A 180 -16.73 -8.10 -10.05
CA ARG A 180 -15.61 -8.87 -10.59
C ARG A 180 -15.01 -9.81 -9.54
N LEU A 181 -14.82 -9.37 -8.28
CA LEU A 181 -14.40 -10.24 -7.18
C LEU A 181 -15.36 -11.42 -6.98
N ALA A 182 -16.66 -11.15 -7.02
CA ALA A 182 -17.67 -12.19 -6.85
C ALA A 182 -17.67 -13.20 -8.01
N ARG A 183 -17.52 -12.74 -9.26
CA ARG A 183 -17.60 -13.61 -10.47
C ARG A 183 -16.29 -14.31 -10.82
N GLU A 184 -15.17 -13.60 -10.74
CA GLU A 184 -13.85 -14.13 -11.14
C GLU A 184 -13.18 -14.92 -10.01
N TYR A 185 -13.39 -14.51 -8.76
CA TYR A 185 -12.71 -15.07 -7.58
C TYR A 185 -13.62 -15.83 -6.62
N ASN A 186 -14.92 -15.93 -6.91
CA ASN A 186 -15.93 -16.50 -6.01
C ASN A 186 -15.88 -15.89 -4.60
N ALA A 187 -15.49 -14.61 -4.51
CA ALA A 187 -15.31 -13.89 -3.26
C ALA A 187 -16.31 -12.73 -3.18
N PRO A 188 -17.58 -12.99 -2.80
CA PRO A 188 -18.55 -11.92 -2.62
C PRO A 188 -18.10 -10.98 -1.51
N CYS A 189 -18.20 -9.68 -1.75
CA CYS A 189 -17.81 -8.65 -0.80
C CYS A 189 -18.92 -7.61 -0.64
N ILE A 190 -18.95 -6.99 0.54
CA ILE A 190 -19.86 -5.92 0.89
C ILE A 190 -19.07 -4.62 0.89
N LEU A 191 -19.58 -3.63 0.16
CA LEU A 191 -19.09 -2.26 0.19
C LEU A 191 -19.87 -1.48 1.25
N GLY A 192 -19.15 -0.76 2.10
CA GLY A 192 -19.73 0.04 3.16
C GLY A 192 -19.08 1.42 3.26
N LYS A 193 -19.65 2.26 4.12
CA LYS A 193 -19.01 3.53 4.45
C LYS A 193 -17.76 3.27 5.32
N PRO A 194 -16.66 4.01 5.10
CA PRO A 194 -15.50 3.91 5.98
C PRO A 194 -15.89 4.37 7.39
N LYS A 195 -15.40 3.66 8.42
CA LYS A 195 -15.54 4.14 9.79
C LYS A 195 -14.64 5.35 10.01
N VAL A 196 -15.17 6.35 10.71
CA VAL A 196 -14.40 7.52 11.12
C VAL A 196 -13.68 7.17 12.43
N ALA A 197 -12.39 7.48 12.51
CA ALA A 197 -11.64 7.38 13.75
C ALA A 197 -11.99 8.58 14.65
N PHE A 198 -12.77 8.32 15.70
CA PHE A 198 -13.07 9.32 16.71
C PHE A 198 -11.88 9.53 17.66
N ARG A 199 -11.89 10.66 18.37
CA ARG A 199 -10.94 10.99 19.44
C ARG A 199 -11.70 11.55 20.63
N GLU A 200 -11.19 11.29 21.82
CA GLU A 200 -11.74 11.76 23.08
C GLU A 200 -10.78 12.75 23.72
N THR A 201 -11.29 13.79 24.36
CA THR A 201 -10.47 14.73 25.14
C THR A 201 -11.29 15.26 26.31
N LEU A 202 -10.59 15.79 27.32
CA LEU A 202 -11.21 16.46 28.46
C LEU A 202 -11.72 17.84 28.05
N LEU A 203 -12.75 18.35 28.74
CA LEU A 203 -13.25 19.71 28.55
C LEU A 203 -12.59 20.69 29.52
N GLU A 204 -12.36 20.26 30.76
CA GLU A 204 -11.85 21.09 31.85
C GLU A 204 -10.72 20.33 32.59
N PRO A 205 -9.79 21.05 33.24
CA PRO A 205 -8.78 20.46 34.12
C PRO A 205 -9.39 19.67 35.27
N VAL A 206 -8.83 18.49 35.56
CA VAL A 206 -9.27 17.61 36.66
C VAL A 206 -8.07 17.14 37.48
N GLU A 207 -8.13 17.38 38.78
CA GLU A 207 -7.18 16.85 39.75
C GLU A 207 -7.56 15.41 40.13
N PHE A 208 -6.56 14.53 40.29
CA PHE A 208 -6.78 13.15 40.70
C PHE A 208 -5.78 12.70 41.77
N ASP A 209 -6.24 11.84 42.68
CA ASP A 209 -5.44 11.17 43.70
C ASP A 209 -5.84 9.69 43.74
N TYR A 210 -4.94 8.82 43.29
CA TYR A 210 -5.20 7.40 43.20
C TYR A 210 -4.19 6.59 44.02
N LEU A 211 -4.72 5.77 44.92
CA LEU A 211 -3.94 4.84 45.76
C LEU A 211 -4.19 3.39 45.31
N HIS A 212 -3.18 2.78 44.71
CA HIS A 212 -3.14 1.34 44.45
C HIS A 212 -2.49 0.61 45.62
N LYS A 213 -3.29 -0.11 46.41
CA LYS A 213 -2.80 -0.96 47.51
C LYS A 213 -3.35 -2.37 47.38
N LYS A 214 -2.50 -3.32 46.98
CA LYS A 214 -2.81 -4.75 46.99
C LYS A 214 -1.79 -5.48 47.85
N GLN A 215 -2.19 -5.73 49.10
CA GLN A 215 -1.39 -6.48 50.06
C GLN A 215 -2.32 -7.34 50.92
N SER A 216 -2.26 -8.66 50.72
CA SER A 216 -2.94 -9.67 51.53
C SER A 216 -1.97 -10.37 52.51
N GLY A 217 -0.66 -10.32 52.26
CA GLY A 217 0.43 -10.78 53.12
C GLY A 217 1.75 -10.88 52.33
N GLY A 218 2.90 -10.52 52.92
CA GLY A 218 4.22 -10.52 52.25
C GLY A 218 4.50 -9.29 51.36
N ALA A 219 5.36 -9.47 50.34
CA ALA A 219 5.69 -8.44 49.36
C ALA A 219 4.44 -8.05 48.56
N GLY A 220 3.94 -6.84 48.80
CA GLY A 220 2.72 -6.31 48.18
C GLY A 220 3.01 -5.32 47.05
N GLN A 221 1.94 -4.90 46.38
CA GLN A 221 1.97 -3.77 45.45
C GLN A 221 1.41 -2.54 46.17
N PHE A 222 2.21 -1.47 46.23
CA PHE A 222 1.81 -0.18 46.78
C PHE A 222 2.27 0.94 45.84
N GLY A 223 1.36 1.83 45.49
CA GLY A 223 1.68 3.05 44.75
C GLY A 223 0.56 4.07 44.90
N ARG A 224 0.91 5.32 45.18
CA ARG A 224 -0.02 6.45 45.17
C ARG A 224 0.46 7.44 44.12
N VAL A 225 -0.44 7.88 43.25
CA VAL A 225 -0.15 8.88 42.22
C VAL A 225 -1.18 10.00 42.35
N THR A 226 -0.67 11.21 42.47
CA THR A 226 -1.46 12.44 42.49
C THR A 226 -1.03 13.31 41.31
N GLY A 227 -1.97 13.94 40.63
CA GLY A 227 -1.66 14.80 39.50
C GLY A 227 -2.87 15.59 39.01
N ILE A 228 -2.64 16.36 37.95
CA ILE A 228 -3.65 17.16 37.27
C ILE A 228 -3.66 16.72 35.80
N LEU A 229 -4.85 16.48 35.26
CA LEU A 229 -5.05 16.24 33.83
C LEU A 229 -5.70 17.47 33.23
N GLU A 230 -5.06 18.04 32.22
CA GLU A 230 -5.52 19.26 31.55
C GLU A 230 -5.69 19.01 30.05
N PRO A 231 -6.72 19.59 29.41
CA PRO A 231 -6.84 19.53 27.96
C PRO A 231 -5.76 20.37 27.29
N LEU A 232 -5.14 19.81 26.25
CA LEU A 232 -4.22 20.57 25.40
C LEU A 232 -4.98 21.56 24.50
N PRO A 233 -4.31 22.62 24.01
CA PRO A 233 -4.89 23.52 23.02
C PRO A 233 -5.37 22.76 21.78
N ALA A 234 -6.41 23.29 21.12
CA ALA A 234 -7.04 22.63 19.97
C ALA A 234 -6.07 22.29 18.81
N GLU A 235 -4.96 23.01 18.70
CA GLU A 235 -3.89 22.79 17.71
C GLU A 235 -3.06 21.52 17.99
N MET A 236 -3.12 20.98 19.22
CA MET A 236 -2.33 19.84 19.68
C MET A 236 -3.17 18.63 20.11
N ASN A 237 -4.44 18.56 19.69
CA ASN A 237 -5.38 17.47 20.03
C ASN A 237 -4.95 16.05 19.60
N THR A 238 -3.88 15.92 18.81
CA THR A 238 -3.35 14.62 18.35
C THR A 238 -2.18 14.12 19.20
N GLN A 239 -1.74 14.89 20.19
CA GLN A 239 -0.56 14.59 20.99
C GLN A 239 -0.92 14.38 22.45
N VAL A 240 -0.16 13.51 23.12
CA VAL A 240 -0.28 13.28 24.56
C VAL A 240 1.00 13.78 25.22
N GLN A 241 0.88 14.81 26.04
CA GLN A 241 1.99 15.38 26.80
C GLN A 241 2.01 14.82 28.23
N PHE A 242 3.19 14.45 28.70
CA PHE A 242 3.42 14.03 30.08
C PHE A 242 4.51 14.92 30.68
N SER A 243 4.17 15.66 31.73
CA SER A 243 5.09 16.51 32.50
C SER A 243 5.22 15.97 33.91
N ASP A 244 6.47 15.73 34.34
CA ASP A 244 6.80 15.34 35.71
C ASP A 244 7.20 16.59 36.51
N GLU A 245 6.34 16.99 37.45
CA GLU A 245 6.59 18.12 38.36
C GLU A 245 7.05 17.66 39.77
N THR A 246 7.46 16.39 39.92
CA THR A 246 7.86 15.87 41.22
C THR A 246 9.13 16.53 41.75
N VAL A 247 9.05 17.07 42.97
CA VAL A 247 10.18 17.72 43.65
C VAL A 247 10.77 16.78 44.70
N GLY A 248 12.09 16.58 44.64
CA GLY A 248 12.85 15.82 45.65
C GLY A 248 12.96 14.31 45.39
N THR A 249 12.98 13.52 46.47
CA THR A 249 13.16 12.05 46.45
C THR A 249 11.89 11.27 46.81
N ASN A 250 10.72 11.90 46.74
CA ASN A 250 9.43 11.30 47.11
C ASN A 250 9.09 10.05 46.27
N ILE A 251 9.50 10.03 45.00
CA ILE A 251 9.36 8.89 44.09
C ILE A 251 10.73 8.57 43.48
N PRO A 252 11.19 7.30 43.50
CA PRO A 252 12.40 6.92 42.78
C PRO A 252 12.25 7.18 41.28
N LYS A 253 13.17 7.95 40.70
CA LYS A 253 13.14 8.35 39.28
C LYS A 253 13.07 7.18 38.29
N ASN A 254 13.49 5.98 38.71
CA ASN A 254 13.40 4.77 37.91
C ASN A 254 11.95 4.33 37.62
N TYR A 255 10.97 4.77 38.42
CA TYR A 255 9.56 4.44 38.22
C TYR A 255 8.83 5.41 37.28
N VAL A 256 9.36 6.61 37.04
CA VAL A 256 8.71 7.63 36.19
C VAL A 256 8.46 7.13 34.75
N PRO A 257 9.44 6.48 34.06
CA PRO A 257 9.19 5.96 32.72
C PRO A 257 8.12 4.86 32.68
N ALA A 258 8.00 4.07 33.77
CA ALA A 258 6.96 3.04 33.88
C ALA A 258 5.56 3.65 34.06
N ILE A 259 5.46 4.75 34.80
CA ILE A 259 4.22 5.53 34.97
C ILE A 259 3.82 6.16 33.63
N GLU A 260 4.75 6.83 32.94
CA GLU A 260 4.52 7.43 31.62
C GLU A 260 4.05 6.39 30.59
N THR A 261 4.71 5.24 30.55
CA THR A 261 4.31 4.13 29.66
C THR A 261 2.92 3.61 30.02
N GLY A 262 2.61 3.48 31.32
CA GLY A 262 1.28 3.10 31.80
C GLY A 262 0.19 4.09 31.37
N PHE A 263 0.45 5.38 31.50
CA PHE A 263 -0.45 6.45 31.07
C PHE A 263 -0.70 6.40 29.55
N ARG A 264 0.36 6.37 28.74
CA ARG A 264 0.25 6.27 27.27
C ARG A 264 -0.53 5.03 26.81
N ASN A 265 -0.28 3.88 27.45
CA ASN A 265 -1.00 2.64 27.13
C ASN A 265 -2.51 2.74 27.42
N ILE A 266 -2.92 3.52 28.43
CA ILE A 266 -4.34 3.75 28.73
C ILE A 266 -4.95 4.72 27.71
N CYS A 267 -4.25 5.80 27.35
CA CYS A 267 -4.70 6.72 26.29
C CYS A 267 -4.89 6.00 24.94
N GLU A 268 -4.00 5.05 24.61
CA GLU A 268 -4.11 4.25 23.37
C GLU A 268 -5.23 3.21 23.38
N LYS A 269 -5.51 2.58 24.53
CA LYS A 269 -6.60 1.59 24.67
C LYS A 269 -7.99 2.20 24.55
N GLY A 270 -8.09 3.49 24.75
CA GLY A 270 -9.28 4.29 24.52
C GLY A 270 -9.94 4.77 25.80
N GLY A 271 -10.61 5.92 25.70
CA GLY A 271 -11.29 6.56 26.80
C GLY A 271 -12.59 5.85 27.21
N CYS A 272 -13.15 6.28 28.35
CA CYS A 272 -14.30 5.62 28.96
C CYS A 272 -15.62 5.83 28.20
N LEU A 273 -15.68 6.73 27.20
CA LEU A 273 -16.93 7.11 26.55
C LEU A 273 -17.26 6.24 25.35
N CYS A 274 -16.42 6.22 24.32
CA CYS A 274 -16.63 5.45 23.11
C CYS A 274 -15.49 4.47 22.80
N GLY A 275 -14.52 4.33 23.70
CA GLY A 275 -13.36 3.46 23.53
C GLY A 275 -12.43 3.94 22.42
N ALA A 276 -12.52 5.22 22.04
CA ALA A 276 -11.66 5.84 21.06
C ALA A 276 -10.40 6.39 21.75
N LYS A 277 -9.31 6.52 20.99
CA LYS A 277 -8.05 7.03 21.52
C LYS A 277 -8.23 8.42 22.14
N VAL A 278 -7.67 8.59 23.33
CA VAL A 278 -7.56 9.88 24.05
C VAL A 278 -6.34 10.62 23.51
#